data_AF-A0A8S9QTD9-F1
#
_entry.id   AF-A0A8S9QTD9-F1
#
_cell.length_a   1.000
_cell.length_b   1.000
_cell.length_c   1.000
_cell.angle_alpha   90.00
_cell.angle_beta   90.00
_cell.angle_gamma   90.00
#
_symmetry.space_group_name_H-M   'P 1'
#
loop_
_entity.id
_entity.type
_entity.pdbx_description
1 polymer ?
#
loop_
_entity_poly.entity_id
_entity_poly.type
_entity_poly.pdbx_seq_one_letter_code
_entity_poly.pdbx_strand_id
1 'polypeptide(L)' 'MLLNRDPSSRLGSKGGANEIKQHAFFRGINWPLIRGTEPPPLDAPLRITEKDPNAKDIKWEDDGVLVNSMDIDIDLF' A
#
# COMPACT_ATOMS: atom_id res chain seq x y z
N MET A 1 -9.05 7.29 -11.81
CA MET A 1 -9.69 6.57 -10.67
C MET A 1 -8.78 5.43 -10.20
N LEU A 2 -8.61 5.23 -8.89
CA LEU A 2 -7.75 4.17 -8.33
C LEU A 2 -8.34 2.77 -8.48
N LEU A 3 -9.67 2.65 -8.40
CA LEU A 3 -10.38 1.37 -8.48
C LEU A 3 -10.82 1.03 -9.91
N ASN A 4 -9.93 1.26 -10.90
CA ASN A 4 -10.16 0.78 -12.25
C ASN A 4 -9.77 -0.71 -12.35
N ARG A 5 -10.70 -1.54 -12.85
CA ARG A 5 -10.46 -2.98 -13.06
C ARG A 5 -9.36 -3.21 -14.07
N ASP A 6 -9.36 -2.46 -15.17
CA ASP A 6 -8.28 -2.48 -16.15
C ASP A 6 -7.03 -1.80 -15.55
N PRO A 7 -5.91 -2.53 -15.37
CA PRO A 7 -4.69 -1.97 -14.81
C PRO A 7 -4.12 -0.85 -15.67
N SER A 8 -4.23 -0.92 -17.00
CA SER A 8 -3.62 0.06 -17.92
C SER A 8 -4.30 1.43 -17.87
N SER A 9 -5.57 1.43 -17.46
CA SER A 9 -6.44 2.62 -17.34
C SER A 9 -6.58 3.11 -15.89
N ARG A 10 -5.87 2.49 -14.93
CA ARG A 10 -5.88 2.88 -13.53
C ARG A 10 -5.05 4.15 -13.30
N LEU A 11 -5.48 4.98 -12.35
CA LEU A 11 -4.69 6.15 -11.95
C LEU A 11 -3.38 5.70 -11.32
N GLY A 12 -2.27 6.23 -11.82
CA GLY A 12 -0.92 5.89 -11.38
C GLY A 12 -0.25 4.80 -12.23
N SER A 13 -0.89 4.28 -13.26
CA SER A 13 -0.33 3.19 -14.06
C SER A 13 0.73 3.63 -15.08
N LYS A 14 0.65 4.86 -15.59
CA LYS A 14 1.58 5.36 -16.61
C LYS A 14 2.63 6.27 -15.99
N GLY A 15 2.20 7.34 -15.32
CA GLY A 15 3.07 8.31 -14.64
C GLY A 15 3.32 8.02 -13.15
N GLY A 16 2.93 6.84 -12.65
CA GLY A 16 3.20 6.44 -11.26
C GLY A 16 2.52 7.36 -10.23
N ALA A 17 3.18 7.52 -9.08
CA ALA A 17 2.68 8.37 -8.00
C ALA A 17 2.48 9.84 -8.41
N ASN A 18 3.13 10.32 -9.48
CA ASN A 18 2.97 11.71 -9.93
C ASN A 18 1.54 11.99 -10.42
N GLU A 19 0.90 11.04 -11.11
CA GLU A 19 -0.50 11.17 -11.53
C GLU A 19 -1.46 11.30 -10.33
N ILE A 20 -1.17 10.56 -9.25
CA ILE A 20 -1.94 10.63 -8.01
C ILE A 20 -1.79 12.01 -7.39
N LYS A 21 -0.55 12.51 -7.28
CA LYS A 21 -0.25 13.83 -6.68
C LYS A 21 -0.92 15.00 -7.42
N GLN A 22 -1.10 14.88 -8.73
CA GLN A 22 -1.70 15.91 -9.59
C GLN A 22 -3.23 15.82 -9.68
N HIS A 23 -3.84 14.73 -9.20
CA HIS A 23 -5.28 14.54 -9.28
C HIS A 23 -6.04 15.58 -8.43
N ALA A 24 -7.17 16.07 -8.94
CA ALA A 24 -7.92 17.17 -8.32
C ALA A 24 -8.32 16.92 -6.86
N PHE A 25 -8.58 15.66 -6.49
CA PHE A 25 -8.86 15.26 -5.11
C PHE A 25 -7.74 15.65 -4.12
N PHE A 26 -6.48 15.61 -4.55
CA PHE A 26 -5.32 15.92 -3.72
C PHE A 26 -4.78 17.34 -3.93
N ARG A 27 -5.57 18.22 -4.55
CA ARG A 27 -5.19 19.62 -4.75
C ARG A 27 -4.96 20.29 -3.39
N GLY A 28 -3.88 21.06 -3.28
CA GLY A 28 -3.54 21.81 -2.06
C GLY A 28 -2.60 21.06 -1.11
N ILE A 29 -2.31 19.77 -1.36
CA ILE A 29 -1.31 19.04 -0.58
C ILE A 29 0.10 19.49 -0.98
N ASN A 30 0.90 19.92 0.01
CA ASN A 30 2.32 20.19 -0.15
C ASN A 30 3.13 18.89 -0.01
N TRP A 31 3.25 18.14 -1.11
CA TRP A 31 3.88 16.82 -1.13
C TRP A 31 5.34 16.77 -0.63
N PRO A 32 6.22 17.74 -0.94
CA PRO A 32 7.57 17.76 -0.37
C PRO A 32 7.62 17.80 1.16
N LEU A 33 6.63 18.43 1.81
CA LEU A 33 6.64 18.67 3.26
C LEU A 33 5.63 17.81 4.04
N ILE A 34 4.87 16.94 3.37
CA ILE A 34 3.74 16.21 3.97
C ILE A 34 4.08 15.42 5.25
N ARG A 35 5.34 14.97 5.40
CA ARG A 35 5.80 14.24 6.60
C ARG A 35 6.26 15.16 7.75
N GLY A 36 6.54 16.43 7.45
CA GLY A 36 6.97 17.43 8.43
C GLY A 36 5.83 18.34 8.91
N THR A 37 4.65 18.22 8.31
CA THR A 37 3.44 18.93 8.76
C THR A 37 2.72 18.14 9.85
N GLU A 38 2.10 18.85 10.79
CA GLU A 38 1.25 18.22 11.80
C GLU A 38 0.10 17.45 11.11
N PRO A 39 -0.14 16.17 11.45
CA PRO A 39 -1.24 15.42 10.87
C PRO A 39 -2.57 16.02 11.32
N PRO A 40 -3.61 16.00 10.46
CA PRO A 40 -4.93 16.44 10.88
C PRO A 40 -5.45 15.58 12.05
N PRO A 41 -6.28 16.15 12.94
CA PRO A 41 -6.88 15.40 14.03
C PRO A 41 -7.77 14.28 13.49
N LEU A 42 -7.87 13.21 14.26
CA LEU A 42 -8.75 12.10 13.92
C LEU A 42 -10.18 12.41 14.36
N ASP A 43 -11.15 12.17 13.47
CA ASP A 43 -12.56 12.30 13.80
C ASP A 43 -13.03 11.25 14.82
N ALA A 44 -12.27 10.15 14.98
CA ALA A 44 -12.56 9.07 15.91
C ALA A 44 -11.28 8.57 16.59
N PRO A 45 -11.37 8.02 17.83
CA PRO A 45 -10.23 7.42 18.50
C PRO A 45 -9.62 6.27 17.70
N LEU A 46 -8.28 6.18 17.71
CA LEU A 46 -7.57 5.04 17.15
C LEU A 46 -7.95 3.76 17.88
N ARG A 47 -8.38 2.76 17.13
CA ARG A 47 -8.50 1.37 17.60
C ARG A 47 -7.35 0.60 16.98
N ILE A 48 -6.31 0.35 17.76
CA ILE A 48 -5.24 -0.55 17.36
C ILE A 48 -5.85 -1.94 17.34
N THR A 49 -5.93 -2.56 16.16
CA THR A 49 -6.23 -3.98 16.06
C THR A 49 -5.11 -4.74 16.73
N GLU A 50 -5.44 -5.54 17.73
CA GLU A 50 -4.49 -6.44 18.36
C GLU A 50 -3.88 -7.36 17.29
N LYS A 51 -2.59 -7.69 17.47
CA LYS A 51 -1.94 -8.67 16.62
C LYS A 51 -2.75 -9.96 16.72
N ASP A 52 -3.12 -10.53 15.57
CA ASP A 52 -3.78 -11.83 15.53
C ASP A 52 -2.92 -12.84 16.32
N PRO A 53 -3.45 -13.50 17.36
CA PRO A 53 -2.68 -14.45 18.15
C PRO A 53 -2.16 -15.63 17.32
N ASN A 54 -2.76 -15.90 16.16
CA ASN A 54 -2.33 -16.93 15.21
C ASN A 54 -1.39 -16.40 14.11
N ALA A 55 -1.07 -15.10 14.10
CA ALA A 55 -0.10 -14.57 13.16
C ALA A 55 1.27 -15.18 13.43
N LYS A 56 1.80 -15.90 12.43
CA LYS A 56 3.17 -16.43 12.47
C LYS A 56 4.15 -15.28 12.64
N ASP A 57 5.10 -15.43 13.55
CA ASP A 57 6.25 -14.53 13.67
C ASP A 57 7.17 -14.71 12.47
N ILE A 58 6.87 -14.02 11.37
CA ILE A 58 7.72 -14.00 10.19
C ILE A 58 8.89 -13.07 10.50
N LYS A 59 10.08 -13.65 10.66
CA LYS A 59 11.34 -12.90 10.65
C LYS A 59 11.69 -12.59 9.21
N TRP A 60 11.60 -11.32 8.85
CA TRP A 60 12.04 -10.83 7.54
C TRP A 60 13.56 -10.64 7.62
N GLU A 61 14.31 -11.52 6.97
CA GLU A 61 15.72 -11.29 6.68
C GLU A 61 15.83 -10.37 5.47
N ASP A 62 16.87 -9.54 5.41
CA ASP A 62 17.10 -8.50 4.37
C ASP A 62 17.18 -9.09 2.94
N ASP A 63 17.32 -10.41 2.85
CA ASP A 63 17.52 -11.20 1.65
C ASP A 63 16.20 -11.57 0.94
N GLY A 64 15.06 -11.10 1.44
CA GLY A 64 13.83 -10.90 0.64
C GLY A 64 13.14 -12.13 0.05
N VAL A 65 13.48 -13.37 0.41
CA VAL A 65 12.76 -14.55 -0.08
C VAL A 65 11.80 -15.08 0.98
N LEU A 66 10.50 -14.86 0.76
CA LEU A 66 9.45 -15.61 1.43
C LEU A 66 9.33 -17.00 0.82
N VAL A 67 10.08 -17.96 1.33
CA VAL A 67 9.81 -19.37 1.08
C VAL A 67 8.67 -19.81 1.99
N ASN A 68 7.43 -19.69 1.51
CA ASN A 68 6.31 -20.46 2.04
C ASN A 68 5.88 -21.52 1.03
N SER A 69 5.77 -22.74 1.54
CA SER A 69 5.89 -24.04 0.88
C SER A 69 4.59 -24.57 0.25
N MET A 70 3.72 -23.72 -0.31
CA MET A 70 2.52 -24.16 -1.04
C MET A 70 2.44 -23.37 -2.35
N ASP A 71 2.26 -24.07 -3.47
CA ASP A 71 2.17 -23.61 -4.87
C ASP A 71 3.43 -23.78 -5.74
N ILE A 72 4.26 -24.81 -5.50
CA ILE A 72 5.06 -25.44 -6.60
C ILE A 72 4.19 -26.42 -7.41
N ASP A 73 3.00 -26.77 -6.93
CA ASP A 73 2.07 -27.68 -7.58
C ASP A 73 0.98 -26.92 -8.37
N ILE A 74 1.39 -26.08 -9.32
CA ILE A 74 0.62 -25.87 -10.55
C ILE A 74 1.56 -26.27 -11.68
N ASP A 75 1.57 -27.58 -11.91
CA ASP A 75 1.57 -28.19 -13.24
C ASP A 75 2.50 -27.53 -14.26
N LEU A 76 3.77 -27.92 -14.18
CA LEU A 76 4.63 -28.06 -15.35
C LEU A 76 4.02 -29.11 -16.30
N PHE A 77 2.97 -28.70 -17.02
CA PHE A 77 2.45 -29.33 -18.25
C PHE A 77 2.16 -28.24 -19.27
#